data_AF-A0A842TL78-F1
#
_entry.id   AF-A0A842TL78-F1
#
_cell.length_a   1.000
_cell.length_b   1.000
_cell.length_c   1.000
_cell.angle_alpha   90.00
_cell.angle_beta   90.00
_cell.angle_gamma   90.00
#
_symmetry.space_group_name_H-M   'P 1'
#
loop_
_entity.id
_entity.type
_entity.pdbx_description
1 polymer ?
#
loop_
_entity_poly.entity_id
_entity_poly.type
_entity_poly.pdbx_seq_one_letter_code
_entity_poly.pdbx_strand_id
1 'polypeptide(L)'
;MCSGMTEPLLKLFNQIEDSVQNFLANENIKSEITDFGINKSPQKKFGDYNTSICFRLAKILRENPNNIAERLLNSIDANEYSLIDEVKREGAYVNYFIN
;
A
#
# COMPACT_ATOMS: atom_id res chain seq x y z
N MET A 1 -9.11 -12.68 20.99
CA MET A 1 -8.01 -13.09 20.10
C MET A 1 -8.62 -13.28 18.73
N CYS A 2 -8.33 -12.41 17.78
CA CYS A 2 -9.00 -12.40 16.48
C CYS A 2 -8.57 -13.61 15.64
N SER A 3 -9.25 -14.72 15.84
CA SER A 3 -9.16 -15.92 15.01
C SER A 3 -9.68 -15.60 13.61
N GLY A 4 -8.86 -15.71 12.56
CA GLY A 4 -9.38 -15.71 11.19
C GLY A 4 -8.44 -15.29 10.05
N MET A 5 -7.23 -14.79 10.33
CA MET A 5 -6.28 -14.45 9.25
C MET A 5 -5.44 -15.68 8.91
N THR A 6 -5.54 -16.16 7.67
CA THR A 6 -4.72 -17.25 7.15
C THR A 6 -3.28 -16.78 6.94
N GLU A 7 -2.28 -17.66 7.07
CA GLU A 7 -0.86 -17.34 6.83
C GLU A 7 -0.59 -16.59 5.50
N PRO A 8 -1.18 -16.97 4.35
CA PRO A 8 -0.97 -16.23 3.10
C PRO A 8 -1.48 -14.79 3.16
N LEU A 9 -2.61 -14.56 3.84
CA LEU A 9 -3.20 -13.23 3.99
C LEU A 9 -2.35 -12.33 4.90
N LEU A 10 -1.79 -12.89 5.97
CA LEU A 10 -0.85 -12.18 6.84
C LEU A 10 0.43 -11.81 6.06
N LYS A 11 0.98 -12.76 5.31
CA LYS A 11 2.17 -12.52 4.48
C LYS A 11 1.92 -11.42 3.44
N LEU A 12 0.77 -11.43 2.78
CA LEU A 12 0.38 -10.38 1.83
C LEU A 12 0.32 -9.01 2.51
N PHE A 13 -0.33 -8.90 3.68
CA PHE A 13 -0.47 -7.63 4.37
C PHE A 13 0.90 -7.09 4.76
N ASN A 14 1.79 -7.95 5.29
CA ASN A 14 3.16 -7.55 5.59
C ASN A 14 3.88 -7.02 4.33
N GLN A 15 3.73 -7.66 3.16
CA GLN A 15 4.34 -7.16 1.92
C GLN A 15 3.81 -5.78 1.50
N ILE A 16 2.51 -5.53 1.68
CA ILE A 16 1.90 -4.22 1.40
C ILE A 16 2.38 -3.17 2.43
N GLU A 17 2.51 -3.55 3.71
CA GLU A 17 3.03 -2.65 4.75
C GLU A 17 4.50 -2.31 4.51
N ASP A 18 5.32 -3.31 4.19
CA ASP A 18 6.74 -3.17 3.87
C ASP A 18 6.95 -2.22 2.70
N SER A 19 6.12 -2.31 1.65
CA SER A 19 6.22 -1.42 0.49
C SER A 19 5.97 0.05 0.87
N VAL A 20 5.00 0.30 1.76
CA VAL A 20 4.73 1.64 2.29
C VAL A 20 5.85 2.09 3.23
N GLN A 21 6.35 1.22 4.10
CA GLN A 21 7.42 1.56 5.03
C GLN A 21 8.74 1.90 4.31
N ASN A 22 9.09 1.14 3.27
CA ASN A 22 10.25 1.42 2.43
C ASN A 22 10.13 2.79 1.76
N PHE A 23 8.96 3.13 1.23
CA PHE A 23 8.68 4.46 0.70
C PHE A 23 8.89 5.56 1.75
N LEU A 24 8.32 5.41 2.95
CA LEU A 24 8.47 6.39 4.03
C LEU A 24 9.93 6.57 4.46
N ALA A 25 10.68 5.47 4.55
CA ALA A 25 12.09 5.49 4.89
C ALA A 25 12.92 6.22 3.83
N ASN A 26 12.69 5.91 2.55
CA ASN A 26 13.38 6.55 1.41
C ASN A 26 13.13 8.06 1.35
N GLU A 27 11.92 8.48 1.71
CA GLU A 27 11.52 9.88 1.73
C GLU A 27 11.87 10.60 3.06
N ASN A 28 12.52 9.91 3.99
CA ASN A 28 12.84 10.40 5.34
C ASN A 28 11.61 10.90 6.13
N ILE A 29 10.45 10.31 5.89
CA ILE A 29 9.18 10.68 6.52
C ILE A 29 9.11 10.01 7.89
N LYS A 30 9.31 10.79 8.96
CA LYS A 30 9.14 10.33 10.34
C LYS A 30 7.68 10.42 10.74
N SER A 31 6.96 9.31 10.65
CA SER A 31 5.57 9.22 11.11
C SER A 31 5.29 7.89 11.78
N GLU A 32 4.64 7.94 12.95
CA GLU A 32 4.09 6.74 13.60
C GLU A 32 2.78 6.34 12.90
N ILE A 33 2.92 5.59 11.81
CA ILE A 33 1.78 5.00 11.08
C ILE A 33 1.62 3.57 11.55
N THR A 34 0.48 3.30 12.18
CA THR A 34 0.07 1.94 12.63
C THR A 34 -1.09 1.39 11.82
N ASP A 35 -1.71 2.22 10.99
CA ASP A 35 -2.83 1.87 10.13
C ASP A 35 -2.52 2.32 8.69
N PHE A 36 -2.26 1.32 7.85
CA PHE A 36 -1.94 1.47 6.44
C PHE A 36 -3.18 1.55 5.55
N GLY A 37 -4.39 1.47 6.11
CA GLY A 37 -5.63 1.55 5.34
C GLY A 37 -5.73 0.49 4.24
N ILE A 38 -5.29 -0.74 4.51
CA ILE A 38 -5.36 -1.86 3.57
C ILE A 38 -6.80 -2.38 3.52
N ASN A 39 -7.39 -2.40 2.33
CA ASN A 39 -8.77 -2.80 2.10
C ASN A 39 -8.86 -3.77 0.92
N LYS A 40 -9.83 -4.69 0.97
CA LYS A 40 -10.16 -5.53 -0.19
C LYS A 40 -10.82 -4.67 -1.26
N SER A 41 -10.36 -4.79 -2.49
CA SER A 41 -10.90 -4.01 -3.61
C SER A 41 -12.31 -4.49 -3.98
N PRO A 42 -13.25 -3.56 -4.26
CA PRO A 42 -14.64 -3.92 -4.56
C PRO A 42 -14.84 -4.43 -5.99
N GLN A 43 -13.89 -4.14 -6.89
CA GLN A 43 -13.95 -4.53 -8.30
C GLN A 43 -12.57 -5.01 -8.75
N LYS A 44 -12.53 -6.10 -9.53
CA LYS A 44 -11.28 -6.70 -10.04
C LYS A 44 -10.37 -5.73 -10.79
N LYS A 45 -10.94 -4.71 -11.46
CA LYS A 45 -10.16 -3.70 -12.19
C LYS A 45 -9.28 -2.83 -11.28
N PHE A 46 -9.56 -2.81 -9.98
CA PHE A 46 -8.80 -2.11 -8.95
C PHE A 46 -7.93 -3.07 -8.12
N GLY A 47 -7.55 -4.22 -8.71
CA GLY A 47 -6.79 -5.26 -8.03
C GLY A 47 -7.62 -6.03 -7.01
N ASP A 48 -6.91 -6.75 -6.15
CA ASP A 48 -7.46 -7.55 -5.06
C ASP A 48 -7.51 -6.75 -3.76
N TYR A 49 -6.50 -5.92 -3.53
CA TYR A 49 -6.38 -5.03 -2.38
C TYR A 49 -5.94 -3.64 -2.79
N ASN A 50 -6.22 -2.66 -1.94
CA ASN A 50 -5.73 -1.31 -2.09
C ASN A 50 -5.32 -0.72 -0.74
N THR A 51 -4.48 0.31 -0.78
CA THR A 51 -4.20 1.17 0.36
C THR A 51 -4.72 2.59 0.11
N SER A 52 -5.34 3.16 1.14
CA SER A 52 -5.74 4.58 1.18
C SER A 52 -4.74 5.45 1.95
N ILE A 53 -3.52 4.96 2.22
CA ILE A 53 -2.55 5.63 3.10
C ILE A 53 -2.16 7.03 2.61
N CYS A 54 -2.19 7.26 1.30
CA CYS A 54 -1.83 8.54 0.67
C CYS A 54 -2.68 9.71 1.20
N PHE A 55 -3.94 9.49 1.59
CA PHE A 55 -4.79 10.52 2.19
C PHE A 55 -4.35 10.91 3.61
N ARG A 56 -3.83 9.95 4.38
CA ARG A 56 -3.25 10.22 5.70
C ARG A 56 -1.93 10.96 5.54
N LEU A 57 -1.08 10.49 4.63
CA LEU A 57 0.20 11.12 4.30
C LEU A 57 0.04 12.54 3.77
N ALA A 58 -1.01 12.82 2.98
CA ALA A 58 -1.32 14.17 2.52
C ALA A 58 -1.47 15.18 3.67
N LYS A 59 -2.03 14.76 4.81
CA LYS A 59 -2.15 15.63 6.00
C LYS A 59 -0.81 15.86 6.68
N ILE A 60 0.04 14.84 6.71
CA ILE A 60 1.36 14.87 7.35
C ILE A 60 2.34 15.72 6.51
N LEU A 61 2.39 15.45 5.21
CA LEU A 61 3.30 16.09 4.25
C LEU A 61 2.77 17.44 3.74
N ARG A 62 1.47 17.72 3.92
CA ARG A 62 0.76 18.88 3.35
C ARG A 62 0.88 18.93 1.81
N GLU A 63 0.85 17.74 1.20
CA GLU A 63 0.97 17.53 -0.24
C GLU A 63 -0.31 16.93 -0.83
N ASN A 64 -0.45 17.01 -2.16
CA ASN A 64 -1.56 16.38 -2.87
C ASN A 64 -1.46 14.84 -2.77
N PRO A 65 -2.52 14.13 -2.34
CA PRO A 65 -2.47 12.68 -2.18
C PRO A 65 -2.23 11.92 -3.49
N ASN A 66 -2.58 12.48 -4.65
CA ASN A 66 -2.28 11.84 -5.94
C ASN A 66 -0.77 11.84 -6.25
N ASN A 67 -0.06 12.92 -5.90
CA ASN A 67 1.38 13.00 -6.09
C ASN A 67 2.11 12.01 -5.17
N ILE A 68 1.60 11.84 -3.94
CA ILE A 68 2.12 10.83 -3.00
C ILE A 68 1.89 9.42 -3.55
N ALA A 69 0.70 9.13 -4.08
CA ALA A 69 0.39 7.83 -4.68
C ALA A 69 1.28 7.52 -5.89
N GLU A 70 1.61 8.52 -6.70
CA GLU A 70 2.55 8.36 -7.83
C GLU A 70 3.97 8.07 -7.36
N ARG A 71 4.48 8.80 -6.36
CA ARG A 71 5.80 8.52 -5.78
C ARG A 71 5.87 7.15 -5.11
N LEU A 72 4.83 6.78 -4.36
CA LEU A 72 4.71 5.47 -3.74
C LEU A 72 4.73 4.38 -4.81
N LEU A 73 3.91 4.48 -5.85
CA LEU A 73 3.93 3.52 -6.96
C LEU A 73 5.32 3.39 -7.59
N ASN A 74 5.99 4.51 -7.85
CA ASN A 74 7.33 4.51 -8.46
C ASN A 74 8.43 3.95 -7.55
N SER A 75 8.19 3.87 -6.24
CA SER A 75 9.11 3.25 -5.29
C SER A 75 8.94 1.74 -5.13
N ILE A 76 7.87 1.17 -5.68
CA ILE A 76 7.54 -0.25 -5.51
C ILE A 76 8.04 -1.04 -6.72
N ASP A 77 8.95 -1.98 -6.49
CA ASP A 77 9.24 -3.05 -7.44
C ASP A 77 8.45 -4.30 -7.04
N ALA A 78 7.42 -4.63 -7.81
CA ALA A 78 6.55 -5.78 -7.54
C ALA A 78 7.34 -7.11 -7.50
N ASN A 79 8.47 -7.21 -8.21
CA ASN A 79 9.28 -8.42 -8.26
C ASN A 79 9.95 -8.76 -6.92
N GLU A 80 10.05 -7.79 -6.00
CA GLU A 80 10.57 -8.02 -4.64
C GLU A 80 9.56 -8.78 -3.76
N TYR A 81 8.29 -8.85 -4.18
CA TYR A 81 7.19 -9.37 -3.38
C TYR A 81 6.60 -10.64 -3.98
N SER A 82 6.81 -11.77 -3.29
CA SER A 82 6.37 -13.08 -3.79
C SER A 82 4.87 -13.28 -4.04
N LEU A 83 3.99 -12.44 -3.48
CA LEU A 83 2.53 -12.55 -3.68
C LEU A 83 1.94 -11.43 -4.55
N ILE A 84 2.73 -10.42 -4.93
CA ILE A 84 2.24 -9.25 -5.66
C ILE A 84 2.69 -9.40 -7.12
N ASP A 85 1.72 -9.52 -8.03
CA ASP A 85 1.97 -9.63 -9.46
C ASP A 85 2.11 -8.25 -10.10
N GLU A 86 1.26 -7.30 -9.68
CA GLU A 86 1.24 -5.95 -10.24
C GLU A 86 0.78 -4.92 -9.19
N VAL A 87 1.27 -3.69 -9.34
CA VAL A 87 0.82 -2.53 -8.58
C VAL A 87 0.41 -1.42 -9.54
N LYS A 88 -0.76 -0.82 -9.31
CA LYS A 88 -1.28 0.32 -10.10
C LYS A 88 -1.82 1.41 -9.19
N ARG A 89 -1.90 2.64 -9.69
CA ARG A 89 -2.62 3.72 -9.01
C ARG A 89 -3.94 4.06 -9.70
N GLU A 90 -4.94 4.39 -8.90
CA GLU A 90 -6.18 5.02 -9.35
C GLU A 90 -6.46 6.22 -8.44
N GLY A 91 -6.23 7.43 -8.95
CA GLY A 91 -6.19 8.63 -8.12
C GLY A 91 -5.15 8.51 -7.00
N ALA A 92 -5.59 8.66 -5.75
CA ALA A 92 -4.77 8.57 -4.55
C ALA A 92 -4.71 7.16 -3.93
N TYR A 93 -5.33 6.15 -4.55
CA TYR A 93 -5.24 4.77 -4.12
C TYR A 93 -4.10 4.06 -4.84
N VAL A 94 -3.39 3.20 -4.11
CA VAL A 94 -2.44 2.24 -4.68
C VAL A 94 -3.05 0.85 -4.55
N ASN A 95 -3.23 0.20 -5.70
CA ASN A 95 -3.94 -1.06 -5.89
C ASN A 95 -2.93 -2.18 -6.17
N TYR A 96 -3.13 -3.32 -5.52
CA TYR A 96 -2.28 -4.51 -5.59
C TYR A 96 -3.04 -5.67 -6.23
N PHE A 97 -2.42 -6.32 -7.21
CA PHE A 97 -2.91 -7.51 -7.90
C PHE A 97 -2.08 -8.70 -7.45
N ILE A 98 -2.73 -9.82 -7.11
CA ILE A 98 -2.10 -10.96 -6.43
C ILE A 98 -2.06 -12.18 -7.36
N ASN A 99 -1.03 -13.02 -7.20
CA ASN A 99 -0.84 -14.26 -7.96
C ASN A 99 -1.51 -15.51 -7.35
#